data_AF-A0AAN6VQ35-F1
#
_entry.id   AF-A0AAN6VQ35-F1
#
_cell.length_a   1.000
_cell.length_b   1.000
_cell.length_c   1.000
_cell.angle_alpha   90.00
_cell.angle_beta   90.00
_cell.angle_gamma   90.00
#
_symmetry.space_group_name_H-M   'P 1'
#
loop_
_entity.id
_entity.type
_entity.pdbx_description
1 polymer ?
#
loop_
_entity_poly.entity_id
_entity_poly.type
_entity_poly.pdbx_seq_one_letter_code
_entity_poly.pdbx_strand_id
1 'polypeptide(L)'
;MSSPTRRYKSPSELSRANNNNNNNNTTHLPPPPPQNNHRNTPYLPTPTELALLTLYPTLLLFGALFSLLSPETRAAPYDTLRQAHAQDPSLAPSYFARKDNLFNVLFVKRGWAWITAAFGAFVLAHPAYRGGGNQTRRRVRAGVRWVVVTGWWVFVTQWCFGPPIIDRGFRWSGGKCEVVEEMVFGFGEGGVKEVVTAAACKASGGSWRGGHDISGHVFLLVLGSFFLVQEVGWVAARWARYLGEERCVVMHDGAVKGAGVEAERREQQEEAGVLTVLETLGFGGRLAAAVTGLCAWMLLMTAIYFHTWFEKLTGLVVALAGLYVTYILPRWIPALRSIVGLPGI
;
A
#
# COMPACT_ATOMS: atom_id res chain seq x y z
N MET A 1 -76.10 -28.90 47.90
CA MET A 1 -74.95 -28.65 46.99
C MET A 1 -74.84 -27.15 46.79
N SER A 2 -74.02 -26.49 47.61
CA SER A 2 -73.77 -25.04 47.54
C SER A 2 -72.56 -24.70 48.41
N SER A 3 -71.52 -24.13 47.81
CA SER A 3 -70.41 -23.47 48.52
C SER A 3 -69.94 -22.26 47.71
N PRO A 4 -69.82 -21.07 48.33
CA PRO A 4 -69.23 -19.90 47.68
C PRO A 4 -67.81 -19.56 48.18
N THR A 5 -66.92 -19.37 47.20
CA THR A 5 -65.83 -18.37 47.06
C THR A 5 -64.98 -17.92 48.26
N ARG A 6 -63.66 -18.22 48.18
CA ARG A 6 -62.58 -17.57 48.93
C ARG A 6 -61.85 -16.55 48.04
N ARG A 7 -61.73 -15.30 48.49
CA ARG A 7 -60.93 -14.23 47.85
C ARG A 7 -59.70 -13.98 48.72
N TYR A 8 -58.51 -14.35 48.26
CA TYR A 8 -57.24 -14.05 48.94
C TYR A 8 -56.77 -12.63 48.58
N LYS A 9 -56.42 -11.83 49.59
CA LYS A 9 -55.68 -10.57 49.43
C LYS A 9 -54.17 -10.81 49.65
N SER A 10 -53.37 -10.16 48.82
CA SER A 10 -51.90 -10.21 48.71
C SER A 10 -51.18 -9.58 49.92
N PRO A 11 -50.12 -10.20 50.46
CA PRO A 11 -49.22 -9.59 51.42
C PRO A 11 -48.10 -8.84 50.68
N SER A 12 -48.35 -7.58 50.31
CA SER A 12 -47.38 -6.73 49.57
C SER A 12 -47.04 -5.40 50.22
N GLU A 13 -47.35 -5.14 51.50
CA GLU A 13 -47.20 -3.78 52.07
C GLU A 13 -46.66 -3.67 53.50
N LEU A 14 -45.84 -4.60 54.03
CA LEU A 14 -45.35 -4.46 55.42
C LEU A 14 -43.90 -4.87 55.72
N SER A 15 -43.00 -4.85 54.74
CA SER A 15 -41.56 -4.92 55.05
C SER A 15 -40.73 -3.96 54.20
N ARG A 16 -40.95 -2.67 54.42
CA ARG A 16 -39.99 -1.60 54.12
C ARG A 16 -39.35 -1.19 55.44
N ALA A 17 -38.25 -1.83 55.81
CA ALA A 17 -37.24 -1.23 56.69
C ALA A 17 -35.96 -2.08 56.69
N ASN A 18 -34.88 -1.44 56.24
CA ASN A 18 -33.48 -1.70 56.55
C ASN A 18 -32.72 -2.88 55.90
N ASN A 19 -31.66 -2.43 55.21
CA ASN A 19 -30.29 -2.90 55.23
C ASN A 19 -29.78 -3.74 54.04
N ASN A 20 -29.01 -3.01 53.22
CA ASN A 20 -27.61 -3.26 52.85
C ASN A 20 -27.34 -3.37 51.35
N ASN A 21 -26.92 -2.22 50.81
CA ASN A 21 -25.85 -2.02 49.84
C ASN A 21 -25.28 -3.28 49.18
N ASN A 22 -25.69 -3.51 47.93
CA ASN A 22 -24.82 -4.07 46.92
C ASN A 22 -24.85 -3.13 45.71
N ASN A 23 -23.84 -2.23 45.66
CA ASN A 23 -23.54 -1.45 44.47
C ASN A 23 -23.01 -2.38 43.39
N ASN A 24 -23.90 -3.00 42.63
CA ASN A 24 -23.57 -3.55 41.32
C ASN A 24 -23.44 -2.37 40.35
N ASN A 25 -22.25 -1.76 40.30
CA ASN A 25 -21.84 -0.96 39.16
C ASN A 25 -21.58 -1.90 37.96
N THR A 26 -22.65 -2.41 37.35
CA THR A 26 -22.60 -2.88 35.97
C THR A 26 -22.46 -1.63 35.10
N THR A 27 -21.22 -1.29 34.76
CA THR A 27 -20.91 -0.40 33.66
C THR A 27 -21.55 -0.99 32.40
N HIS A 28 -22.67 -0.41 31.98
CA HIS A 28 -23.24 -0.65 30.66
C HIS A 28 -22.16 -0.26 29.64
N LEU A 29 -21.50 -1.28 29.06
CA LEU A 29 -20.72 -1.09 27.85
C LEU A 29 -21.66 -0.43 26.81
N PRO A 30 -21.20 0.62 26.11
CA PRO A 30 -21.98 1.17 25.01
C PRO A 30 -22.24 0.03 24.01
N PRO A 31 -23.47 -0.06 23.46
CA PRO A 31 -23.74 -1.04 22.41
C PRO A 31 -22.73 -0.85 21.27
N PRO A 32 -22.26 -1.93 20.63
CA PRO A 32 -21.41 -1.81 19.46
C PRO A 32 -22.09 -0.87 18.46
N PRO A 33 -21.32 0.00 17.77
CA PRO A 33 -21.89 0.91 16.80
C PRO A 33 -22.74 0.11 15.80
N PRO A 34 -23.89 0.66 15.36
CA PRO A 34 -24.79 -0.03 14.45
C PRO A 34 -24.00 -0.53 13.25
N GLN A 35 -23.95 -1.86 13.09
CA GLN A 35 -23.36 -2.47 11.91
C GLN A 35 -24.21 -2.06 10.73
N ASN A 36 -23.72 -1.14 9.90
CA ASN A 36 -24.32 -0.86 8.61
C ASN A 36 -24.42 -2.19 7.85
N ASN A 37 -25.65 -2.61 7.53
CA ASN A 37 -25.95 -3.84 6.79
C ASN A 37 -25.36 -3.89 5.36
N HIS A 38 -24.69 -2.81 4.93
CA HIS A 38 -23.97 -2.77 3.67
C HIS A 38 -22.63 -3.50 3.82
N ARG A 39 -22.62 -4.80 3.52
CA ARG A 39 -21.38 -5.58 3.42
C ARG A 39 -20.49 -5.03 2.32
N ASN A 40 -19.19 -4.92 2.60
CA ASN A 40 -18.20 -4.58 1.59
C ASN A 40 -18.17 -5.65 0.48
N THR A 41 -17.88 -5.23 -0.75
CA THR A 41 -17.69 -6.18 -1.85
C THR A 41 -16.30 -6.83 -1.76
N PRO A 42 -16.16 -8.14 -2.04
CA PRO A 42 -14.85 -8.80 -2.08
C PRO A 42 -14.03 -8.41 -3.32
N TYR A 43 -14.67 -7.84 -4.35
CA TYR A 43 -14.03 -7.57 -5.65
C TYR A 43 -13.35 -6.20 -5.74
N LEU A 44 -13.70 -5.28 -4.84
CA LEU A 44 -13.18 -3.91 -4.79
C LEU A 44 -12.49 -3.65 -3.44
N PRO A 45 -11.66 -2.60 -3.36
CA PRO A 45 -11.17 -2.10 -2.08
C PRO A 45 -12.33 -1.72 -1.15
N THR A 46 -12.12 -1.82 0.16
CA THR A 46 -13.07 -1.27 1.14
C THR A 46 -13.13 0.26 1.03
N PRO A 47 -14.14 0.94 1.60
CA PRO A 47 -14.20 2.41 1.60
C PRO A 47 -12.93 3.07 2.12
N THR A 48 -12.36 2.56 3.21
CA THR A 48 -11.09 3.10 3.76
C THR A 48 -9.92 2.85 2.82
N GLU A 49 -9.80 1.64 2.24
CA GLU A 49 -8.74 1.35 1.28
C GLU A 49 -8.86 2.21 0.02
N LEU A 50 -10.08 2.41 -0.48
CA LEU A 50 -10.35 3.26 -1.63
C LEU A 50 -9.96 4.71 -1.34
N ALA A 51 -10.35 5.25 -0.18
CA ALA A 51 -9.96 6.59 0.25
C ALA A 51 -8.43 6.76 0.35
N LEU A 52 -7.70 5.73 0.79
CA LEU A 52 -6.24 5.77 0.80
C LEU A 52 -5.66 5.66 -0.61
N LEU A 53 -6.25 4.85 -1.49
CA LEU A 53 -5.84 4.72 -2.89
C LEU A 53 -6.05 6.00 -3.69
N THR A 54 -7.10 6.78 -3.41
CA THR A 54 -7.36 8.04 -4.11
C THR A 54 -6.31 9.11 -3.82
N LEU A 55 -5.51 8.96 -2.77
CA LEU A 55 -4.38 9.85 -2.49
C LEU A 55 -3.39 9.89 -3.66
N TYR A 56 -3.09 8.74 -4.29
CA TYR A 56 -2.09 8.66 -5.36
C TYR A 56 -2.46 9.46 -6.62
N PRO A 57 -3.63 9.24 -7.28
CA PRO A 57 -4.02 10.06 -8.41
C PRO A 57 -4.22 11.53 -8.03
N THR A 58 -4.64 11.82 -6.79
CA THR A 58 -4.76 13.20 -6.30
C THR A 58 -3.40 13.90 -6.23
N LEU A 59 -2.37 13.25 -5.66
CA LEU A 59 -1.02 13.78 -5.61
C LEU A 59 -0.42 13.97 -7.01
N LEU A 60 -0.66 13.02 -7.92
CA LEU A 60 -0.19 13.14 -9.31
C LEU A 60 -0.87 14.30 -10.04
N LEU A 61 -2.19 14.43 -9.90
CA LEU A 61 -2.96 15.51 -10.52
C LEU A 61 -2.54 16.87 -9.96
N PHE A 62 -2.44 16.98 -8.63
CA PHE A 62 -1.97 18.19 -7.98
C PHE A 62 -0.57 18.57 -8.47
N GLY A 63 0.38 17.62 -8.51
CA GLY A 63 1.74 17.89 -8.97
C GLY A 63 1.80 18.31 -10.44
N ALA A 64 0.96 17.71 -11.30
CA ALA A 64 0.84 18.09 -12.70
C ALA A 64 0.28 19.52 -12.85
N LEU A 65 -0.78 19.86 -12.11
CA LEU A 65 -1.34 21.21 -12.09
C LEU A 65 -0.33 22.23 -11.55
N PHE A 66 0.38 21.89 -10.47
CA PHE A 66 1.40 22.76 -9.89
C PHE A 66 2.54 23.02 -10.90
N SER A 67 3.01 21.99 -11.60
CA SER A 67 4.05 22.11 -12.64
C SER A 67 3.63 23.05 -13.78
N LEU A 68 2.33 23.04 -14.14
CA LEU A 68 1.76 23.89 -15.18
C LEU A 68 1.47 25.32 -14.73
N LEU A 69 1.18 25.53 -13.45
CA LEU A 69 0.74 26.82 -12.91
C LEU A 69 1.88 27.63 -12.28
N SER A 70 2.86 26.96 -11.66
CA SER A 70 3.94 27.65 -10.95
C SER A 70 4.86 28.41 -11.93
N PRO A 71 5.10 29.71 -11.71
CA PRO A 71 6.04 30.48 -12.53
C PRO A 71 7.45 29.90 -12.51
N GLU A 72 7.89 29.35 -11.36
CA GLU A 72 9.23 28.80 -11.18
C GLU A 72 9.46 27.56 -12.05
N THR A 73 8.50 26.64 -12.09
CA THR A 73 8.60 25.42 -12.91
C THR A 73 8.51 25.75 -14.40
N ARG A 74 7.68 26.72 -14.78
CA ARG A 74 7.54 27.16 -16.18
C ARG A 74 8.76 27.90 -16.71
N ALA A 75 9.42 28.68 -15.86
CA ALA A 75 10.62 29.43 -16.23
C ALA A 75 11.86 28.54 -16.33
N ALA A 76 11.86 27.40 -15.62
CA ALA A 76 13.00 26.48 -15.63
C ALA A 76 13.11 25.69 -16.94
N PRO A 77 14.33 25.56 -17.51
CA PRO A 77 14.55 24.75 -18.72
C PRO A 77 14.10 23.30 -18.52
N TYR A 78 13.36 22.76 -19.50
CA TYR A 78 12.88 21.38 -19.51
C TYR A 78 13.58 20.57 -20.60
N ASP A 79 14.22 19.47 -20.21
CA ASP A 79 14.85 18.52 -21.13
C ASP A 79 13.82 17.46 -21.53
N THR A 80 13.30 17.58 -22.75
CA THR A 80 12.31 16.66 -23.32
C THR A 80 12.87 15.26 -23.57
N LEU A 81 14.18 15.08 -23.65
CA LEU A 81 14.78 13.75 -23.82
C LEU A 81 14.85 13.02 -22.49
N ARG A 82 15.18 13.72 -21.41
CA ARG A 82 15.25 13.16 -20.06
C ARG A 82 13.94 13.23 -19.29
N GLN A 83 12.93 13.86 -19.89
CA GLN A 83 11.62 14.17 -19.30
C GLN A 83 11.77 14.77 -17.89
N ALA A 84 12.66 15.75 -17.74
CA ALA A 84 12.98 16.36 -16.45
C ALA A 84 13.47 17.80 -16.63
N HIS A 85 13.30 18.64 -15.60
CA HIS A 85 13.90 19.98 -15.59
C HIS A 85 15.43 19.93 -15.52
N ALA A 86 16.07 21.08 -15.75
CA ALA A 86 17.51 21.28 -15.59
C ALA A 86 18.01 20.75 -14.24
N GLN A 87 19.17 20.09 -14.28
CA GLN A 87 19.78 19.43 -13.12
C GLN A 87 20.87 20.29 -12.46
N ASP A 88 21.31 21.35 -13.15
CA ASP A 88 22.25 22.31 -12.62
C ASP A 88 21.63 23.08 -11.43
N PRO A 89 22.33 23.21 -10.29
CA PRO A 89 21.85 23.97 -9.13
C PRO A 89 21.38 25.39 -9.44
N SER A 90 21.96 26.05 -10.44
CA SER A 90 21.63 27.43 -10.82
C SER A 90 20.37 27.55 -11.69
N LEU A 91 19.97 26.46 -12.36
CA LEU A 91 18.86 26.45 -13.32
C LEU A 91 17.68 25.59 -12.87
N ALA A 92 17.88 24.72 -11.87
CA ALA A 92 16.85 23.86 -11.34
C ALA A 92 15.79 24.69 -10.60
N PRO A 93 14.48 24.43 -10.82
CA PRO A 93 13.41 25.19 -10.17
C PRO A 93 13.33 24.93 -8.65
N SER A 94 13.96 23.86 -8.16
CA SER A 94 13.97 23.49 -6.74
C SER A 94 15.05 22.47 -6.46
N TYR A 95 15.46 22.38 -5.19
CA TYR A 95 16.32 21.30 -4.68
C TYR A 95 15.80 19.90 -5.08
N PHE A 96 14.47 19.69 -5.02
CA PHE A 96 13.84 18.40 -5.32
C PHE A 96 13.77 18.08 -6.82
N ALA A 97 13.96 19.07 -7.71
CA ALA A 97 14.02 18.85 -9.15
C ALA A 97 15.34 18.21 -9.61
N ARG A 98 16.34 18.18 -8.72
CA ARG A 98 17.66 17.63 -9.02
C ARG A 98 17.75 16.16 -8.64
N LYS A 99 18.37 15.33 -9.48
CA LYS A 99 18.55 13.88 -9.29
C LYS A 99 19.60 13.53 -8.23
N ASP A 100 20.43 14.48 -7.82
CA ASP A 100 21.47 14.33 -6.79
C ASP A 100 20.96 14.73 -5.39
N ASN A 101 19.72 15.17 -5.26
CA ASN A 101 19.15 15.52 -3.97
C ASN A 101 19.18 14.33 -3.00
N LEU A 102 19.38 14.62 -1.71
CA LEU A 102 19.64 13.64 -0.66
C LEU A 102 18.54 12.59 -0.57
N PHE A 103 17.28 13.01 -0.69
CA PHE A 103 16.13 12.12 -0.64
C PHE A 103 16.08 11.19 -1.85
N ASN A 104 16.38 11.67 -3.06
CA ASN A 104 16.44 10.80 -4.22
C ASN A 104 17.59 9.78 -4.09
N VAL A 105 18.77 10.21 -3.64
CA VAL A 105 19.96 9.36 -3.56
C VAL A 105 19.87 8.32 -2.44
N LEU A 106 19.44 8.72 -1.24
CA LEU A 106 19.41 7.84 -0.08
C LEU A 106 18.08 7.10 0.06
N PHE A 107 16.96 7.75 -0.24
CA PHE A 107 15.64 7.18 -0.05
C PHE A 107 15.10 6.54 -1.32
N VAL A 108 14.84 7.30 -2.39
CA VAL A 108 14.11 6.75 -3.56
C VAL A 108 14.91 5.69 -4.31
N LYS A 109 16.20 5.93 -4.60
CA LYS A 109 17.07 4.93 -5.26
C LYS A 109 17.24 3.65 -4.45
N ARG A 110 17.05 3.71 -3.13
CA ARG A 110 17.10 2.56 -2.21
C ARG A 110 15.72 2.24 -1.64
N GLY A 111 14.65 2.68 -2.32
CA GLY A 111 13.30 2.71 -1.76
C GLY A 111 12.83 1.34 -1.28
N TRP A 112 13.05 0.31 -2.09
CA TRP A 112 12.64 -1.06 -1.73
C TRP A 112 13.32 -1.57 -0.45
N ALA A 113 14.56 -1.17 -0.18
CA ALA A 113 15.27 -1.53 1.05
C ALA A 113 14.59 -0.89 2.27
N TRP A 114 14.21 0.39 2.19
CA TRP A 114 13.48 1.08 3.27
C TRP A 114 12.08 0.49 3.50
N ILE A 115 11.36 0.18 2.42
CA ILE A 115 10.06 -0.51 2.49
C ILE A 115 10.22 -1.87 3.19
N THR A 116 11.19 -2.67 2.79
CA THR A 116 11.44 -3.99 3.35
C THR A 116 11.88 -3.92 4.82
N ALA A 117 12.75 -2.97 5.17
CA ALA A 117 13.19 -2.76 6.54
C ALA A 117 12.03 -2.35 7.46
N ALA A 118 11.17 -1.43 7.01
CA ALA A 118 10.00 -1.01 7.77
C ALA A 118 9.00 -2.16 7.99
N PHE A 119 8.71 -2.92 6.93
CA PHE A 119 7.87 -4.11 7.01
C PHE A 119 8.44 -5.17 7.96
N GLY A 120 9.73 -5.51 7.80
CA GLY A 120 10.42 -6.47 8.66
C GLY A 120 10.41 -6.05 10.12
N ALA A 121 10.69 -4.77 10.41
CA ALA A 121 10.64 -4.23 11.76
C ALA A 121 9.23 -4.39 12.38
N PHE A 122 8.16 -4.16 11.61
CA PHE A 122 6.80 -4.38 12.10
C PHE A 122 6.48 -5.86 12.35
N VAL A 123 6.77 -6.75 11.40
CA VAL A 123 6.49 -8.20 11.54
C VAL A 123 7.24 -8.84 12.70
N LEU A 124 8.47 -8.37 12.98
CA LEU A 124 9.31 -8.91 14.05
C LEU A 124 8.93 -8.35 15.43
N ALA A 125 8.53 -7.08 15.51
CA ALA A 125 8.33 -6.38 16.78
C ALA A 125 6.85 -6.28 17.24
N HIS A 126 5.89 -6.25 16.32
CA HIS A 126 4.51 -5.91 16.66
C HIS A 126 3.74 -7.06 17.33
N PRO A 127 2.93 -6.81 18.39
CA PRO A 127 2.14 -7.83 19.10
C PRO A 127 1.23 -8.68 18.20
N ALA A 128 0.63 -8.09 17.16
CA ALA A 128 -0.21 -8.81 16.20
C ALA A 128 0.50 -9.99 15.49
N TYR A 129 1.83 -9.99 15.46
CA TYR A 129 2.67 -11.06 14.91
C TYR A 129 3.51 -11.78 15.99
N ARG A 130 3.27 -11.50 17.28
CA ARG A 130 3.98 -12.12 18.42
C ARG A 130 3.07 -12.94 19.33
N GLY A 131 1.78 -12.61 19.41
CA GLY A 131 0.79 -13.34 20.20
C GLY A 131 0.06 -14.45 19.42
N GLY A 132 -0.39 -15.48 20.15
CA GLY A 132 -1.32 -16.51 19.66
C GLY A 132 -0.68 -17.76 19.02
N GLY A 133 -1.43 -18.86 19.01
CA GLY A 133 -0.96 -20.18 18.52
C GLY A 133 -0.69 -20.27 17.00
N ASN A 134 -1.08 -19.26 16.21
CA ASN A 134 -0.91 -19.24 14.74
C ASN A 134 0.19 -18.26 14.26
N GLN A 135 1.06 -17.80 15.15
CA GLN A 135 2.09 -16.79 14.86
C GLN A 135 2.93 -17.10 13.61
N THR A 136 3.46 -18.32 13.51
CA THR A 136 4.30 -18.76 12.38
C THR A 136 3.56 -18.66 11.06
N ARG A 137 2.28 -19.08 11.03
CA ARG A 137 1.45 -19.03 9.81
C ARG A 137 1.21 -17.60 9.34
N ARG A 138 0.93 -16.67 10.26
CA ARG A 138 0.74 -15.24 9.95
C ARG A 138 2.01 -14.62 9.36
N ARG A 139 3.17 -14.91 9.96
CA ARG A 139 4.48 -14.44 9.48
C ARG A 139 4.84 -15.01 8.11
N VAL A 140 4.62 -16.31 7.90
CA VAL A 140 4.85 -16.96 6.59
C VAL A 140 3.97 -16.32 5.53
N ARG A 141 2.67 -16.11 5.78
CA ARG A 141 1.76 -15.46 4.83
C ARG A 141 2.13 -14.00 4.53
N ALA A 142 2.56 -13.25 5.55
CA ALA A 142 3.12 -11.91 5.35
C ALA A 142 4.38 -11.94 4.47
N GLY A 143 5.27 -12.91 4.72
CA GLY A 143 6.44 -13.16 3.88
C GLY A 143 6.07 -13.51 2.44
N VAL A 144 5.07 -14.37 2.23
CA VAL A 144 4.55 -14.71 0.88
C VAL A 144 4.07 -13.46 0.15
N ARG A 145 3.28 -12.58 0.81
CA ARG A 145 2.84 -11.31 0.20
C ARG A 145 4.01 -10.41 -0.15
N TRP A 146 4.99 -10.29 0.74
CA TRP A 146 6.24 -9.55 0.45
C TRP A 146 6.99 -10.13 -0.75
N VAL A 147 7.09 -11.46 -0.87
CA VAL A 147 7.71 -12.11 -2.05
C VAL A 147 6.92 -11.83 -3.32
N VAL A 148 5.59 -11.90 -3.29
CA VAL A 148 4.74 -11.60 -4.47
C VAL A 148 4.94 -10.17 -4.93
N VAL A 149 4.91 -9.18 -4.02
CA VAL A 149 5.10 -7.76 -4.37
C VAL A 149 6.53 -7.48 -4.80
N THR A 150 7.53 -8.08 -4.14
CA THR A 150 8.94 -8.00 -4.57
C THR A 150 9.10 -8.58 -5.98
N GLY A 151 8.49 -9.74 -6.24
CA GLY A 151 8.48 -10.37 -7.55
C GLY A 151 7.88 -9.47 -8.61
N TRP A 152 6.75 -8.82 -8.33
CA TRP A 152 6.14 -7.82 -9.22
C TRP A 152 7.08 -6.64 -9.49
N TRP A 153 7.72 -6.10 -8.46
CA TRP A 153 8.71 -5.02 -8.60
C TRP A 153 9.91 -5.43 -9.47
N VAL A 154 10.49 -6.60 -9.23
CA VAL A 154 11.61 -7.16 -10.00
C VAL A 154 11.21 -7.39 -11.45
N PHE A 155 10.03 -7.98 -11.66
CA PHE A 155 9.47 -8.28 -12.99
C PHE A 155 9.28 -7.01 -13.83
N VAL A 156 8.82 -5.93 -13.19
CA VAL A 156 8.62 -4.64 -13.88
C VAL A 156 9.96 -3.95 -14.14
N THR A 157 10.86 -3.87 -13.16
CA THR A 157 12.00 -2.92 -13.18
C THR A 157 13.37 -3.52 -13.47
N GLN A 158 13.60 -4.81 -13.23
CA GLN A 158 14.94 -5.40 -13.30
C GLN A 158 15.08 -6.34 -14.49
N TRP A 159 14.76 -7.62 -14.32
CA TRP A 159 14.95 -8.64 -15.33
C TRP A 159 13.72 -9.53 -15.37
N CYS A 160 13.17 -9.69 -16.56
CA CYS A 160 11.95 -10.43 -16.81
C CYS A 160 12.21 -11.33 -18.00
N PHE A 161 12.81 -12.51 -17.81
CA PHE A 161 13.10 -13.44 -18.91
C PHE A 161 13.76 -12.73 -20.11
N GLY A 162 14.70 -11.83 -19.85
CA GLY A 162 15.21 -10.81 -20.79
C GLY A 162 15.08 -9.38 -20.21
N PRO A 163 15.03 -8.33 -21.07
CA PRO A 163 14.87 -6.94 -20.65
C PRO A 163 13.67 -6.75 -19.70
N PRO A 164 13.73 -5.81 -18.74
CA PRO A 164 12.60 -5.47 -17.89
C PRO A 164 11.38 -5.06 -18.72
N ILE A 165 10.17 -5.20 -18.16
CA ILE A 165 8.94 -4.82 -18.86
C ILE A 165 8.95 -3.36 -19.28
N ILE A 166 9.54 -2.49 -18.45
CA ILE A 166 9.68 -1.07 -18.79
C ILE A 166 10.47 -0.92 -20.10
N ASP A 167 11.62 -1.58 -20.23
CA ASP A 167 12.45 -1.51 -21.44
C ASP A 167 11.74 -2.13 -22.66
N ARG A 168 11.00 -3.23 -22.47
CA ARG A 168 10.18 -3.85 -23.54
C ARG A 168 9.05 -2.93 -23.99
N GLY A 169 8.33 -2.33 -23.05
CA GLY A 169 7.25 -1.38 -23.32
C GLY A 169 7.76 -0.15 -24.04
N PHE A 170 8.94 0.35 -23.65
CA PHE A 170 9.60 1.46 -24.32
C PHE A 170 9.95 1.13 -25.78
N ARG A 171 10.53 -0.05 -26.03
CA ARG A 171 10.84 -0.46 -27.42
C ARG A 171 9.59 -0.72 -28.24
N TRP A 172 8.57 -1.34 -27.65
CA TRP A 172 7.30 -1.64 -28.33
C TRP A 172 6.55 -0.37 -28.75
N SER A 173 6.65 0.70 -27.96
CA SER A 173 6.09 2.02 -28.29
C SER A 173 6.94 2.84 -29.29
N GLY A 174 7.98 2.23 -29.88
CA GLY A 174 8.80 2.83 -30.93
C GLY A 174 10.19 3.29 -30.47
N GLY A 175 10.55 3.05 -29.22
CA GLY A 175 11.80 3.51 -28.63
C GLY A 175 13.05 2.75 -29.08
N LYS A 176 14.15 3.48 -29.24
CA LYS A 176 15.44 2.97 -29.73
C LYS A 176 16.62 3.59 -28.97
N CYS A 177 17.74 2.89 -28.97
CA CYS A 177 19.01 3.45 -28.53
C CYS A 177 19.70 4.15 -29.71
N GLU A 178 19.86 5.47 -29.62
CA GLU A 178 20.68 6.25 -30.55
C GLU A 178 22.09 6.36 -29.97
N VAL A 179 23.04 5.60 -30.52
CA VAL A 179 24.46 5.70 -30.15
C VAL A 179 25.10 6.81 -30.99
N VAL A 180 25.92 7.66 -30.38
CA VAL A 180 26.61 8.74 -31.11
C VAL A 180 27.55 8.11 -32.15
N GLU A 181 27.42 8.56 -33.40
CA GLU A 181 28.11 8.07 -34.60
C GLU A 181 29.65 8.02 -34.49
N GLU A 182 30.25 8.81 -33.60
CA GLU A 182 31.71 8.81 -33.35
C GLU A 182 32.28 7.45 -32.91
N MET A 183 31.48 6.58 -32.30
CA MET A 183 31.92 5.22 -31.93
C MET A 183 31.71 4.18 -33.04
N VAL A 184 30.93 4.49 -34.07
CA VAL A 184 30.67 3.60 -35.21
C VAL A 184 31.87 3.59 -36.18
N PHE A 185 32.62 4.70 -36.27
CA PHE A 185 33.82 4.78 -37.10
C PHE A 185 35.07 4.10 -36.50
N GLY A 186 35.05 3.72 -35.22
CA GLY A 186 36.19 3.07 -34.53
C GLY A 186 36.15 1.54 -34.49
N PHE A 187 34.98 0.94 -34.72
CA PHE A 187 34.78 -0.51 -34.72
C PHE A 187 34.18 -0.92 -36.07
N GLY A 188 35.05 -1.28 -37.02
CA GLY A 188 34.65 -1.66 -38.37
C GLY A 188 33.55 -2.70 -38.40
N GLU A 189 32.63 -2.57 -39.38
CA GLU A 189 31.56 -3.48 -39.89
C GLU A 189 31.11 -4.71 -39.07
N GLY A 190 31.15 -4.63 -37.74
CA GLY A 190 30.59 -5.59 -36.81
C GLY A 190 29.27 -5.02 -36.31
N GLY A 191 28.17 -5.45 -36.93
CA GLY A 191 26.82 -4.92 -36.72
C GLY A 191 26.51 -4.54 -35.28
N VAL A 192 25.97 -3.32 -35.11
CA VAL A 192 25.49 -2.78 -33.84
C VAL A 192 24.63 -3.85 -33.17
N LYS A 193 25.15 -4.51 -32.13
CA LYS A 193 24.35 -5.41 -31.30
C LYS A 193 23.16 -4.59 -30.81
N GLU A 194 21.96 -5.01 -31.17
CA GLU A 194 20.73 -4.31 -30.81
C GLU A 194 20.70 -4.14 -29.28
N VAL A 195 20.87 -2.91 -28.81
CA VAL A 195 20.91 -2.64 -27.38
C VAL A 195 19.48 -2.63 -26.87
N VAL A 196 19.10 -3.71 -26.19
CA VAL A 196 17.71 -3.98 -25.81
C VAL A 196 17.30 -3.42 -24.44
N THR A 197 18.22 -2.81 -23.69
CA THR A 197 17.93 -2.21 -22.38
C THR A 197 18.41 -0.77 -22.28
N ALA A 198 17.69 0.06 -21.50
CA ALA A 198 18.05 1.45 -21.27
C ALA A 198 19.40 1.57 -20.55
N ALA A 199 19.67 0.65 -19.61
CA ALA A 199 20.94 0.58 -18.89
C ALA A 199 22.13 0.29 -19.82
N ALA A 200 21.99 -0.66 -20.74
CA ALA A 200 23.04 -0.97 -21.70
C ALA A 200 23.23 0.18 -22.70
N CYS A 201 22.15 0.84 -23.13
CA CYS A 201 22.23 1.99 -24.03
C CYS A 201 23.01 3.14 -23.41
N LYS A 202 22.73 3.43 -22.14
CA LYS A 202 23.47 4.46 -21.41
C LYS A 202 24.93 4.06 -21.16
N ALA A 203 25.18 2.79 -20.89
CA ALA A 203 26.54 2.27 -20.71
C ALA A 203 27.38 2.35 -21.99
N SER A 204 26.74 2.25 -23.16
CA SER A 204 27.38 2.44 -24.47
C SER A 204 27.48 3.91 -24.92
N GLY A 205 27.17 4.87 -24.04
CA GLY A 205 27.17 6.30 -24.37
C GLY A 205 26.00 6.73 -25.28
N GLY A 206 25.01 5.85 -25.49
CA GLY A 206 23.83 6.13 -26.29
C GLY A 206 22.73 6.86 -25.52
N SER A 207 21.80 7.42 -26.29
CA SER A 207 20.59 8.08 -25.81
C SER A 207 19.37 7.20 -26.07
N TRP A 208 18.59 6.89 -25.04
CA TRP A 208 17.36 6.10 -25.12
C TRP A 208 16.18 7.01 -25.51
N ARG A 209 15.66 6.88 -26.74
CA ARG A 209 14.76 7.88 -27.37
C ARG A 209 13.56 7.27 -28.08
N GLY A 210 12.50 8.07 -28.24
CA GLY A 210 11.37 7.79 -29.14
C GLY A 210 10.29 6.84 -28.60
N GLY A 211 10.44 6.30 -27.39
CA GLY A 211 9.50 5.38 -26.77
C GLY A 211 8.77 5.98 -25.56
N HIS A 212 7.78 5.25 -25.07
CA HIS A 212 7.05 5.51 -23.84
C HIS A 212 7.72 4.84 -22.65
N ASP A 213 8.20 5.63 -21.68
CA ASP A 213 8.84 5.11 -20.47
C ASP A 213 7.83 5.02 -19.31
N ILE A 214 7.77 3.89 -18.62
CA ILE A 214 6.92 3.78 -17.44
C ILE A 214 7.65 4.43 -16.28
N SER A 215 7.03 5.37 -15.57
CA SER A 215 7.70 6.03 -14.44
C SER A 215 7.99 5.03 -13.30
N GLY A 216 9.24 4.56 -13.25
CA GLY A 216 9.72 3.65 -12.22
C GLY A 216 9.64 4.23 -10.80
N HIS A 217 9.80 5.55 -10.66
CA HIS A 217 9.64 6.27 -9.40
C HIS A 217 8.20 6.23 -8.91
N VAL A 218 7.23 6.60 -9.78
CA VAL A 218 5.80 6.52 -9.42
C VAL A 218 5.43 5.08 -9.08
N PHE A 219 5.83 4.13 -9.92
CA PHE A 219 5.60 2.71 -9.70
C PHE A 219 6.10 2.23 -8.33
N LEU A 220 7.39 2.44 -8.02
CA LEU A 220 8.02 1.99 -6.78
C LEU A 220 7.38 2.65 -5.54
N LEU A 221 7.16 3.97 -5.60
CA LEU A 221 6.65 4.73 -4.46
C LEU A 221 5.20 4.37 -4.14
N VAL A 222 4.34 4.19 -5.17
CA VAL A 222 2.95 3.75 -4.96
C VAL A 222 2.92 2.30 -4.47
N LEU A 223 3.61 1.38 -5.16
CA LEU A 223 3.64 -0.03 -4.81
C LEU A 223 4.13 -0.25 -3.37
N GLY A 224 5.27 0.35 -3.03
CA GLY A 224 5.90 0.21 -1.72
C GLY A 224 5.09 0.85 -0.59
N SER A 225 4.63 2.09 -0.78
CA SER A 225 3.86 2.78 0.27
C SER A 225 2.52 2.10 0.53
N PHE A 226 1.80 1.67 -0.51
CA PHE A 226 0.52 0.99 -0.30
C PHE A 226 0.72 -0.42 0.27
N PHE A 227 1.81 -1.11 -0.08
CA PHE A 227 2.21 -2.35 0.59
C PHE A 227 2.37 -2.15 2.11
N LEU A 228 3.02 -1.06 2.56
CA LEU A 228 3.10 -0.74 3.99
C LEU A 228 1.74 -0.40 4.60
N VAL A 229 0.91 0.37 3.90
CA VAL A 229 -0.48 0.65 4.33
C VAL A 229 -1.25 -0.66 4.55
N GLN A 230 -1.06 -1.65 3.69
CA GLN A 230 -1.74 -2.95 3.76
C GLN A 230 -1.17 -3.90 4.82
N GLU A 231 0.15 -4.08 4.88
CA GLU A 231 0.79 -5.03 5.82
C GLU A 231 0.97 -4.47 7.23
N VAL A 232 1.01 -3.15 7.37
CA VAL A 232 1.27 -2.46 8.63
C VAL A 232 0.04 -1.68 9.08
N GLY A 233 -0.42 -0.73 8.26
CA GLY A 233 -1.53 0.15 8.61
C GLY A 233 -2.82 -0.62 8.91
N TRP A 234 -3.26 -1.46 7.98
CA TRP A 234 -4.47 -2.29 8.15
C TRP A 234 -4.34 -3.25 9.33
N VAL A 235 -3.18 -3.90 9.49
CA VAL A 235 -2.95 -4.88 10.56
C VAL A 235 -2.98 -4.22 11.93
N ALA A 236 -2.32 -3.06 12.08
CA ALA A 236 -2.33 -2.29 13.33
C ALA A 236 -3.74 -1.77 13.65
N ALA A 237 -4.44 -1.20 12.66
CA ALA A 237 -5.78 -0.65 12.83
C ALA A 237 -6.82 -1.74 13.17
N ARG A 238 -6.70 -2.93 12.55
CA ARG A 238 -7.52 -4.10 12.89
C ARG A 238 -7.22 -4.63 14.29
N TRP A 239 -5.94 -4.80 14.63
CA TRP A 239 -5.52 -5.28 15.95
C TRP A 239 -6.03 -4.37 17.08
N ALA A 240 -5.98 -3.06 16.86
CA ALA A 240 -6.52 -2.06 17.76
C ALA A 240 -8.05 -1.88 17.72
N ARG A 241 -8.76 -2.64 16.86
CA ARG A 241 -10.21 -2.53 16.63
C ARG A 241 -10.68 -1.11 16.25
N TYR A 242 -9.81 -0.33 15.60
CA TYR A 242 -10.15 1.02 15.12
C TYR A 242 -10.94 1.02 13.82
N LEU A 243 -10.85 -0.06 13.04
CA LEU A 243 -11.63 -0.18 11.81
C LEU A 243 -13.06 -0.58 12.16
N GLY A 244 -14.02 0.30 11.84
CA GLY A 244 -15.44 -0.01 11.83
C GLY A 244 -15.89 -0.81 10.60
N GLU A 245 -14.94 -1.25 9.78
CA GLU A 245 -15.17 -2.01 8.55
C GLU A 245 -14.37 -3.32 8.53
N GLU A 246 -14.93 -4.31 7.86
CA GLU A 246 -14.31 -5.62 7.66
C GLU A 246 -14.14 -5.89 6.16
N ARG A 247 -13.06 -6.60 5.80
CA ARG A 247 -12.91 -7.13 4.44
C ARG A 247 -13.90 -8.26 4.25
N CYS A 248 -14.48 -8.37 3.05
CA CYS A 248 -15.29 -9.52 2.69
C CYS A 248 -14.55 -10.48 1.78
N VAL A 249 -14.88 -11.75 1.89
CA VAL A 249 -14.27 -12.84 1.12
C VAL A 249 -15.32 -13.78 0.55
N VAL A 250 -15.06 -14.31 -0.64
CA VAL A 250 -15.80 -15.44 -1.21
C VAL A 250 -15.25 -16.73 -0.60
N MET A 251 -16.14 -17.57 -0.11
CA MET A 251 -15.83 -18.88 0.48
C MET A 251 -15.81 -19.97 -0.61
N HIS A 252 -15.37 -21.19 -0.27
CA HIS A 252 -15.34 -22.32 -1.22
C HIS A 252 -16.74 -22.74 -1.72
N ASP A 253 -17.78 -22.47 -0.93
CA ASP A 253 -19.20 -22.69 -1.27
C ASP A 253 -19.82 -21.53 -2.08
N GLY A 254 -19.02 -20.51 -2.43
CA GLY A 254 -19.48 -19.30 -3.12
C GLY A 254 -20.12 -18.25 -2.20
N ALA A 255 -20.28 -18.51 -0.90
CA ALA A 255 -20.87 -17.55 0.02
C ALA A 255 -19.91 -16.37 0.29
N VAL A 256 -20.44 -15.15 0.37
CA VAL A 256 -19.67 -13.96 0.76
C VAL A 256 -19.78 -13.74 2.27
N LYS A 257 -18.65 -13.79 2.97
CA LYS A 257 -18.55 -13.62 4.43
C LYS A 257 -17.54 -12.55 4.80
N GLY A 258 -17.67 -11.98 6.01
CA GLY A 258 -16.62 -11.16 6.59
C GLY A 258 -15.36 -12.00 6.82
N ALA A 259 -14.20 -11.45 6.52
CA ALA A 259 -12.92 -12.14 6.65
C ALA A 259 -12.62 -12.50 8.12
N GLY A 260 -13.22 -11.76 9.07
CA GLY A 260 -13.24 -12.10 10.49
C GLY A 260 -13.76 -13.50 10.81
N VAL A 261 -14.66 -14.08 10.01
CA VAL A 261 -15.14 -15.46 10.23
C VAL A 261 -14.02 -16.50 10.08
N GLU A 262 -13.01 -16.21 9.25
CA GLU A 262 -11.81 -17.06 9.15
C GLU A 262 -10.85 -16.86 10.34
N ALA A 263 -10.93 -15.71 11.03
CA ALA A 263 -10.15 -15.40 12.22
C ALA A 263 -10.79 -15.90 13.54
N GLU A 264 -12.11 -15.78 13.66
CA GLU A 264 -12.90 -16.03 14.88
C GLU A 264 -12.98 -17.51 15.30
N ARG A 265 -12.58 -18.46 14.45
CA ARG A 265 -12.55 -19.88 14.84
C ARG A 265 -11.44 -20.21 15.85
N ARG A 266 -10.53 -19.29 16.20
CA ARG A 266 -9.31 -19.64 16.98
C ARG A 266 -8.79 -18.64 18.02
N GLU A 267 -9.35 -17.44 18.18
CA GLU A 267 -8.80 -16.45 19.13
C GLU A 267 -9.94 -15.81 19.95
N GLN A 268 -10.36 -16.53 21.00
CA GLN A 268 -11.07 -15.94 22.13
C GLN A 268 -10.04 -15.42 23.13
N GLN A 269 -10.31 -14.23 23.68
CA GLN A 269 -9.65 -13.57 24.81
C GLN A 269 -8.27 -12.94 24.55
N GLU A 270 -8.31 -11.66 24.15
CA GLU A 270 -7.42 -10.64 24.72
C GLU A 270 -8.20 -9.31 24.68
N GLU A 271 -8.63 -8.82 25.86
CA GLU A 271 -9.20 -7.48 26.01
C GLU A 271 -8.09 -6.45 25.75
N ALA A 272 -7.99 -5.97 24.52
CA ALA A 272 -7.14 -4.83 24.22
C ALA A 272 -7.78 -3.57 24.81
N GLY A 273 -7.14 -2.97 25.81
CA GLY A 273 -7.48 -1.64 26.30
C GLY A 273 -7.39 -0.60 25.17
N VAL A 274 -8.02 0.56 25.35
CA VAL A 274 -7.97 1.68 24.40
C VAL A 274 -6.52 2.19 24.34
N LEU A 275 -5.73 1.65 23.42
CA LEU A 275 -4.39 2.17 23.11
C LEU A 275 -4.52 3.50 22.36
N THR A 276 -3.45 4.30 22.34
CA THR A 276 -3.33 5.46 21.44
C THR A 276 -2.78 5.04 20.07
N VAL A 277 -3.07 5.79 18.99
CA VAL A 277 -2.59 5.48 17.62
C VAL A 277 -1.07 5.26 17.54
N LEU A 278 -0.30 6.00 18.33
CA LEU A 278 1.16 5.89 18.32
C LEU A 278 1.64 4.58 18.98
N GLU A 279 0.94 4.15 20.03
CA GLU A 279 1.20 2.89 20.71
C GLU A 279 0.76 1.70 19.84
N THR A 280 -0.36 1.83 19.11
CA THR A 280 -0.87 0.74 18.24
C THR A 280 0.03 0.48 17.05
N LEU A 281 0.78 1.47 16.59
CA LEU A 281 1.77 1.27 15.53
C LEU A 281 3.03 0.58 16.06
N GLY A 282 3.37 0.79 17.34
CA GLY A 282 4.65 0.36 17.91
C GLY A 282 5.86 0.96 17.16
N PHE A 283 7.08 0.46 17.44
CA PHE A 283 8.28 0.95 16.77
C PHE A 283 8.27 0.69 15.25
N GLY A 284 8.00 -0.54 14.84
CA GLY A 284 7.97 -0.92 13.42
C GLY A 284 6.90 -0.17 12.63
N GLY A 285 5.71 0.06 13.22
CA GLY A 285 4.65 0.79 12.56
C GLY A 285 4.94 2.28 12.44
N ARG A 286 5.61 2.89 13.42
CA ARG A 286 6.09 4.28 13.31
C ARG A 286 7.12 4.44 12.20
N LEU A 287 8.05 3.50 12.07
CA LEU A 287 9.00 3.47 10.96
C LEU A 287 8.27 3.34 9.61
N ALA A 288 7.29 2.44 9.50
CA ALA A 288 6.49 2.28 8.30
C ALA A 288 5.67 3.54 7.95
N ALA A 289 5.10 4.21 8.95
CA ALA A 289 4.38 5.47 8.76
C ALA A 289 5.30 6.58 8.24
N ALA A 290 6.50 6.71 8.82
CA ALA A 290 7.51 7.68 8.36
C ALA A 290 7.96 7.40 6.91
N VAL A 291 8.24 6.13 6.58
CA VAL A 291 8.60 5.72 5.21
C VAL A 291 7.45 5.99 4.25
N THR A 292 6.20 5.70 4.63
CA THR A 292 5.00 5.97 3.81
C THR A 292 4.83 7.47 3.55
N GLY A 293 5.03 8.31 4.57
CA GLY A 293 5.01 9.77 4.42
C GLY A 293 6.09 10.29 3.50
N LEU A 294 7.33 9.78 3.62
CA LEU A 294 8.42 10.11 2.70
C LEU A 294 8.13 9.63 1.27
N CYS A 295 7.48 8.48 1.09
CA CYS A 295 7.02 8.03 -0.22
C CYS A 295 6.00 8.99 -0.83
N ALA A 296 5.00 9.43 -0.06
CA ALA A 296 4.00 10.38 -0.53
C ALA A 296 4.63 11.73 -0.92
N TRP A 297 5.57 12.23 -0.10
CA TRP A 297 6.33 13.44 -0.40
C TRP A 297 7.15 13.31 -1.69
N MET A 298 7.92 12.23 -1.82
CA MET A 298 8.75 12.02 -3.02
C MET A 298 7.90 11.72 -4.26
N LEU A 299 6.70 11.14 -4.10
CA LEU A 299 5.76 10.97 -5.18
C LEU A 299 5.24 12.33 -5.67
N LEU A 300 4.93 13.24 -4.75
CA LEU A 300 4.56 14.61 -5.09
C LEU A 300 5.71 15.34 -5.81
N MET A 301 6.94 15.25 -5.31
CA MET A 301 8.10 15.85 -5.99
C MET A 301 8.31 15.25 -7.40
N THR A 302 8.09 13.95 -7.55
CA THR A 302 8.11 13.27 -8.85
C THR A 302 7.00 13.80 -9.77
N ALA A 303 5.80 14.00 -9.23
CA ALA A 303 4.67 14.53 -9.97
C ALA A 303 4.91 15.95 -10.50
N ILE A 304 5.67 16.78 -9.77
CA ILE A 304 5.97 18.16 -10.17
C ILE A 304 7.11 18.23 -11.19
N TYR A 305 8.25 17.56 -10.93
CA TYR A 305 9.51 17.88 -11.61
C TYR A 305 10.01 16.86 -12.65
N PHE A 306 9.47 15.65 -12.65
CA PHE A 306 9.98 14.55 -13.48
C PHE A 306 8.85 13.89 -14.25
N HIS A 307 9.17 13.23 -15.35
CA HIS A 307 8.27 12.45 -16.19
C HIS A 307 7.10 13.22 -16.81
N THR A 308 6.60 12.71 -17.93
CA THR A 308 5.34 13.23 -18.49
C THR A 308 4.14 12.72 -17.69
N TRP A 309 2.97 13.33 -17.90
CA TRP A 309 1.71 12.86 -17.33
C TRP A 309 1.42 11.39 -17.66
N PHE A 310 1.67 10.99 -18.90
CA PHE A 310 1.36 9.63 -19.37
C PHE A 310 2.30 8.58 -18.76
N GLU A 311 3.59 8.91 -18.60
CA GLU A 311 4.57 8.05 -17.91
C GLU A 311 4.21 7.84 -16.43
N LYS A 312 3.71 8.89 -15.76
CA LYS A 312 3.20 8.81 -14.38
C LYS A 312 1.96 7.93 -14.28
N LEU A 313 1.00 8.13 -15.19
CA LEU A 313 -0.25 7.36 -15.23
C LEU A 313 0.02 5.87 -15.42
N THR A 314 0.89 5.51 -16.36
CA THR A 314 1.25 4.11 -16.60
C THR A 314 2.01 3.51 -15.42
N GLY A 315 2.90 4.26 -14.77
CA GLY A 315 3.55 3.84 -13.51
C GLY A 315 2.54 3.55 -12.39
N LEU A 316 1.52 4.41 -12.24
CA LEU A 316 0.42 4.20 -11.29
C LEU A 316 -0.37 2.93 -11.61
N VAL A 317 -0.81 2.75 -12.86
CA VAL A 317 -1.61 1.59 -13.28
C VAL A 317 -0.85 0.28 -13.02
N VAL A 318 0.44 0.23 -13.35
CA VAL A 318 1.27 -0.97 -13.12
C VAL A 318 1.44 -1.26 -11.63
N ALA A 319 1.56 -0.24 -10.78
CA ALA A 319 1.59 -0.42 -9.33
C ALA A 319 0.25 -0.99 -8.81
N LEU A 320 -0.87 -0.38 -9.23
CA LEU A 320 -2.21 -0.81 -8.83
C LEU A 320 -2.54 -2.23 -9.28
N ALA A 321 -2.07 -2.67 -10.45
CA ALA A 321 -2.24 -4.05 -10.91
C ALA A 321 -1.58 -5.06 -9.96
N GLY A 322 -0.33 -4.82 -9.54
CA GLY A 322 0.36 -5.68 -8.57
C GLY A 322 -0.32 -5.71 -7.21
N LEU A 323 -0.80 -4.56 -6.74
CA LEU A 323 -1.55 -4.45 -5.48
C LEU A 323 -2.90 -5.16 -5.57
N TYR A 324 -3.61 -5.07 -6.69
CA TYR A 324 -4.87 -5.77 -6.91
C TYR A 324 -4.67 -7.29 -6.83
N VAL A 325 -3.67 -7.81 -7.54
CA VAL A 325 -3.31 -9.24 -7.52
C VAL A 325 -2.95 -9.71 -6.11
N THR A 326 -2.28 -8.88 -5.31
CA THR A 326 -1.82 -9.27 -3.97
C THR A 326 -2.92 -9.15 -2.91
N TYR A 327 -3.77 -8.12 -2.97
CA TYR A 327 -4.65 -7.73 -1.86
C TYR A 327 -6.14 -7.86 -2.13
N ILE A 328 -6.56 -7.79 -3.39
CA ILE A 328 -7.98 -7.85 -3.78
C ILE A 328 -8.32 -9.23 -4.34
N LEU A 329 -7.49 -9.76 -5.25
CA LEU A 329 -7.70 -11.05 -5.89
C LEU A 329 -7.86 -12.23 -4.90
N PRO A 330 -7.08 -12.33 -3.78
CA PRO A 330 -7.29 -13.39 -2.80
C PRO A 330 -8.62 -13.28 -2.04
N ARG A 331 -9.31 -12.15 -2.08
CA ARG A 331 -10.62 -12.01 -1.43
C ARG A 331 -11.67 -12.86 -2.11
N TRP A 332 -11.61 -12.99 -3.44
CA TRP A 332 -12.61 -13.69 -4.22
C TRP A 332 -12.11 -14.95 -4.93
N ILE A 333 -10.82 -15.29 -4.79
CA ILE A 333 -10.26 -16.58 -5.19
C ILE A 333 -9.81 -17.36 -3.94
N PRO A 334 -10.62 -18.30 -3.41
CA PRO A 334 -10.31 -19.05 -2.19
C PRO A 334 -8.98 -19.82 -2.26
N ALA A 335 -8.68 -20.42 -3.42
CA ALA A 335 -7.42 -21.14 -3.64
C ALA A 335 -6.20 -20.23 -3.45
N LEU A 336 -6.24 -19.02 -4.01
CA LEU A 336 -5.18 -18.03 -3.85
C LEU A 336 -5.10 -17.54 -2.39
N ARG A 337 -6.25 -17.31 -1.73
CA ARG A 337 -6.31 -16.94 -0.31
C ARG A 337 -5.64 -17.97 0.60
N SER A 338 -5.78 -19.26 0.27
CA SER A 338 -5.18 -20.32 1.08
C SER A 338 -3.65 -20.17 1.19
N ILE A 339 -3.02 -19.70 0.12
CA ILE A 339 -1.57 -19.50 -0.03
C ILE A 339 -1.16 -18.11 0.50
N VAL A 340 -1.73 -17.04 -0.07
CA VAL A 340 -1.32 -15.65 0.15
C VAL A 340 -1.85 -15.11 1.49
N GLY A 341 -3.01 -15.59 1.93
CA GLY A 341 -3.73 -15.07 3.10
C GLY A 341 -4.23 -13.64 2.91
N LEU A 342 -4.64 -13.03 4.01
CA LEU A 342 -5.03 -11.62 4.08
C LEU A 342 -4.27 -10.94 5.23
N PRO A 343 -3.88 -9.67 5.10
CA PRO A 343 -3.27 -8.94 6.20
C PRO A 343 -4.20 -8.89 7.42
N GLY A 344 -3.67 -9.28 8.59
CA GLY A 344 -4.39 -9.25 9.87
C GLY A 344 -5.27 -10.48 10.14
N ILE A 345 -5.14 -11.55 9.34
CA ILE A 345 -5.85 -12.84 9.48
C ILE A 345 -4.83 -13.97 9.55
#